data_AF-A0A7X3IJY2-F1
#
_entry.id   AF-A0A7X3IJY2-F1
#
_cell.length_a   1.000
_cell.length_b   1.000
_cell.length_c   1.000
_cell.angle_alpha   90.00
_cell.angle_beta   90.00
_cell.angle_gamma   90.00
#
_symmetry.space_group_name_H-M   'P 1'
#
loop_
_entity.id
_entity.type
_entity.pdbx_description
1 polymer ?
#
loop_
_entity_poly.entity_id
_entity_poly.type
_entity_poly.pdbx_seq_one_letter_code
_entity_poly.pdbx_strand_id
1 'polypeptide(L)'
;MTIEKTLREGINVAFIEGTVKDVRIEEKEINGKDAISGEIDIQVAPEFVYTVNVFSYKMNQKGEISGLYKSYCTVRDEYKTIDRDGIEAADKVRIDHGKNGKNEYVGQDGEFKSYPQLSTTFINRVKENDVFEPKAKFTLEMVVAGTSEEKRGGEETGRLILRGYVPGYQEGKDDTKKIFPFEVIVAEPHSIQYVENTYEKGQTVKVFGDIVNQTIISKKTIEVGFGEPQEQIDRKSVREYIVTGGTPPMDEDDKNAFDTTLIKQALKKREEAIEKKKAEKKSKENQQQSSNGGFGGGDPFTDSGDPFDPFAN
;
A
#
# COMPACT_ATOMS: atom_id res chain seq x y z
N MET A 1 -20.62 10.35 -34.82
CA MET A 1 -19.44 9.88 -34.05
C MET A 1 -19.94 9.55 -32.66
N THR A 2 -19.99 8.27 -32.30
CA THR A 2 -20.37 7.86 -30.94
C THR A 2 -19.16 8.13 -30.06
N ILE A 3 -19.27 9.07 -29.11
CA ILE A 3 -18.23 9.28 -28.11
C ILE A 3 -18.22 8.02 -27.24
N GLU A 4 -17.15 7.22 -27.32
CA GLU A 4 -16.99 6.05 -26.46
C GLU A 4 -16.89 6.54 -25.02
N LYS A 5 -17.87 6.16 -24.17
CA LYS A 5 -17.92 6.59 -22.78
C LYS A 5 -16.83 5.85 -22.00
N THR A 6 -15.83 6.58 -21.52
CA THR A 6 -14.73 6.01 -20.71
C THR A 6 -14.99 6.22 -19.22
N LEU A 7 -14.56 5.25 -18.39
CA LEU A 7 -14.68 5.34 -16.94
C LEU A 7 -13.73 6.40 -16.38
N ARG A 8 -14.24 7.52 -15.86
CA ARG A 8 -13.40 8.55 -15.24
C ARG A 8 -12.65 8.02 -14.01
N GLU A 9 -11.51 8.63 -13.69
CA GLU A 9 -10.84 8.40 -12.39
C GLU A 9 -11.72 8.93 -11.25
N GLY A 10 -11.76 8.19 -10.14
CA GLY A 10 -12.39 8.63 -8.90
C GLY A 10 -11.44 9.41 -8.00
N ILE A 11 -12.01 10.22 -7.11
CA ILE A 11 -11.20 10.86 -6.07
C ILE A 11 -10.50 9.78 -5.25
N ASN A 12 -9.18 9.84 -5.23
CA ASN A 12 -8.33 9.03 -4.39
C ASN A 12 -7.20 9.91 -3.90
N VAL A 13 -7.26 10.28 -2.62
CA VAL A 13 -6.31 11.18 -1.98
C VAL A 13 -5.92 10.60 -0.63
N ALA A 14 -4.62 10.53 -0.38
CA ALA A 14 -4.04 10.35 0.94
C ALA A 14 -3.32 11.66 1.30
N PHE A 15 -3.76 12.29 2.39
CA PHE A 15 -3.09 13.43 3.01
C PHE A 15 -2.22 12.90 4.15
N ILE A 16 -0.94 13.25 4.17
CA ILE A 16 -0.03 12.87 5.26
C ILE A 16 0.85 14.07 5.60
N GLU A 17 0.80 14.51 6.85
CA GLU A 17 1.69 15.52 7.40
C GLU A 17 2.39 14.93 8.63
N GLY A 18 3.72 15.04 8.69
CA GLY A 18 4.51 14.49 9.79
C GLY A 18 6.00 14.76 9.63
N THR A 19 6.81 14.08 10.44
CA THR A 19 8.27 14.21 10.44
C THR A 19 8.90 13.01 9.72
N VAL A 20 9.92 13.25 8.90
CA VAL A 20 10.59 12.19 8.13
C VAL A 20 11.35 11.27 9.08
N LYS A 21 10.94 10.01 9.16
CA LYS A 21 11.57 9.00 10.01
C LYS A 21 12.79 8.37 9.35
N ASP A 22 12.61 7.87 8.13
CA ASP A 22 13.64 7.19 7.35
C ASP A 22 13.38 7.38 5.84
N VAL A 23 14.44 7.29 5.04
CA VAL A 23 14.41 7.41 3.58
C VAL A 23 15.20 6.27 2.95
N ARG A 24 14.51 5.43 2.18
CA ARG A 24 15.06 4.28 1.46
C ARG A 24 14.75 4.41 -0.02
N ILE A 25 15.39 5.38 -0.67
CA ILE A 25 15.21 5.69 -2.08
C ILE A 25 16.51 5.42 -2.83
N GLU A 26 16.42 4.67 -3.93
CA GLU A 26 17.57 4.23 -4.70
C GLU A 26 17.35 4.42 -6.21
N GLU A 27 18.46 4.60 -6.92
CA GLU A 27 18.46 4.53 -8.38
C GLU A 27 18.48 3.08 -8.82
N LYS A 28 17.70 2.76 -9.86
CA LYS A 28 17.65 1.43 -10.45
C LYS A 28 17.27 1.50 -11.92
N GLU A 29 17.63 0.47 -12.66
CA GLU A 29 17.18 0.31 -14.03
C GLU A 29 15.83 -0.45 -14.06
N ILE A 30 14.82 0.11 -14.73
CA ILE A 30 13.54 -0.56 -14.95
C ILE A 30 13.26 -0.59 -16.46
N ASN A 31 13.13 -1.78 -17.02
CA ASN A 31 12.84 -1.99 -18.45
C ASN A 31 13.85 -1.25 -19.37
N GLY A 32 15.15 -1.31 -19.04
CA GLY A 32 16.21 -0.65 -19.82
C GLY A 32 16.25 0.87 -19.66
N LYS A 33 15.59 1.43 -18.64
CA LYS A 33 15.55 2.87 -18.37
C LYS A 33 15.97 3.15 -16.93
N ASP A 34 16.89 4.09 -16.78
CA ASP A 34 17.24 4.67 -15.48
C ASP A 34 15.99 5.24 -14.78
N ALA A 35 15.83 4.89 -13.51
CA ALA A 35 14.78 5.37 -12.65
C ALA A 35 15.27 5.56 -11.22
N ILE A 36 14.50 6.29 -10.43
CA ILE A 36 14.67 6.40 -8.98
C ILE A 36 13.36 5.95 -8.31
N SER A 37 13.48 5.17 -7.24
CA SER A 37 12.34 4.56 -6.59
C SER A 37 12.67 4.15 -5.17
N GLY A 38 11.66 4.12 -4.31
CA GLY A 38 11.81 3.59 -2.98
C GLY A 38 10.71 4.06 -2.07
N GLU A 39 11.04 4.19 -0.79
CA GLU A 39 10.10 4.46 0.28
C GLU A 39 10.61 5.59 1.18
N ILE A 40 9.66 6.37 1.68
CA ILE A 40 9.88 7.32 2.77
C ILE A 40 8.93 6.96 3.91
N ASP A 41 9.45 6.89 5.13
CA ASP A 41 8.65 6.70 6.32
C ASP A 41 8.38 8.06 6.96
N ILE A 42 7.11 8.38 7.17
CA ILE A 42 6.67 9.63 7.80
C ILE A 42 6.03 9.30 9.14
N GLN A 43 6.60 9.82 10.22
CA GLN A 43 6.09 9.66 11.57
C GLN A 43 5.13 10.80 11.91
N VAL A 44 3.88 10.47 12.17
CA VAL A 44 2.84 11.41 12.62
C VAL A 44 2.81 11.51 14.15
N ALA A 45 3.06 10.37 14.80
CA ALA A 45 3.18 10.23 16.26
C ALA A 45 4.06 8.99 16.55
N PRO A 46 4.58 8.78 17.77
CA PRO A 46 5.57 7.74 18.05
C PRO A 46 5.23 6.34 17.52
N GLU A 47 3.96 5.94 17.57
CA GLU A 47 3.52 4.62 17.09
C GLU A 47 2.91 4.64 15.68
N PHE A 48 2.76 5.83 15.09
CA PHE A 48 2.06 6.06 13.82
C PHE A 48 3.04 6.46 12.72
N VAL A 49 3.47 5.47 11.95
CA VAL A 49 4.45 5.63 10.88
C VAL A 49 3.82 5.20 9.56
N TYR A 50 3.94 6.06 8.54
CA TYR A 50 3.36 5.83 7.22
C TYR A 50 4.48 5.71 6.19
N THR A 51 4.67 4.50 5.69
CA THR A 51 5.55 4.22 4.56
C THR A 51 4.86 4.61 3.25
N VAL A 52 5.48 5.51 2.50
CA VAL A 52 4.97 6.05 1.24
C VAL A 52 5.96 5.76 0.12
N ASN A 53 5.48 5.14 -0.95
CA ASN A 53 6.30 4.78 -2.11
C ASN A 53 6.39 5.93 -3.11
N VAL A 54 7.59 6.09 -3.68
CA VAL A 54 7.89 7.04 -4.75
C VAL A 54 8.53 6.37 -5.96
N PHE A 55 8.31 6.94 -7.13
CA PHE A 55 8.87 6.47 -8.39
C PHE A 55 8.96 7.57 -9.44
N SER A 56 10.08 7.66 -10.15
CA SER A 56 10.18 8.42 -11.40
C SER A 56 11.24 7.82 -12.32
N TYR A 57 10.99 7.84 -13.63
CA TYR A 57 12.06 7.66 -14.61
C TYR A 57 12.96 8.90 -14.62
N LYS A 58 14.25 8.70 -14.88
CA LYS A 58 15.23 9.78 -14.99
C LYS A 58 14.92 10.75 -16.11
N MET A 59 14.52 10.24 -17.27
CA MET A 59 14.13 11.04 -18.42
C MET A 59 12.60 11.17 -18.49
N ASN A 60 12.11 12.38 -18.76
CA ASN A 60 10.71 12.66 -19.05
C ASN A 60 10.35 12.29 -20.50
N GLN A 61 9.09 12.47 -20.89
CA GLN A 61 8.63 12.18 -22.26
C GLN A 61 9.30 13.06 -23.35
N LYS A 62 9.86 14.21 -22.97
CA LYS A 62 10.60 15.13 -23.85
C LYS A 62 12.09 14.78 -23.96
N GLY A 63 12.57 13.76 -23.24
CA GLY A 63 13.99 13.37 -23.21
C GLY A 63 14.86 14.22 -22.27
N GLU A 64 14.26 15.05 -21.42
CA GLU A 64 14.97 15.87 -20.44
C GLU A 64 14.97 15.19 -19.06
N ILE A 65 15.92 15.56 -18.19
CA ILE A 65 15.93 15.05 -16.81
C ILE A 65 14.66 15.50 -16.08
N SER A 66 13.90 14.52 -15.57
CA SER A 66 12.65 14.69 -14.85
C SER A 66 12.83 15.54 -13.58
N GLY A 67 11.99 16.54 -13.40
CA GLY A 67 11.95 17.32 -12.15
C GLY A 67 11.61 16.45 -10.94
N LEU A 68 10.78 15.41 -11.13
CA LEU A 68 10.45 14.44 -10.09
C LEU A 68 11.68 13.60 -9.71
N TYR A 69 12.47 13.17 -10.69
CA TYR A 69 13.71 12.45 -10.44
C TYR A 69 14.65 13.29 -9.57
N LYS A 70 14.87 14.55 -9.96
CA LYS A 70 15.70 15.50 -9.17
C LYS A 70 15.15 15.69 -7.76
N SER A 71 13.82 15.86 -7.62
CA SER A 71 13.17 16.00 -6.33
C SER A 71 13.41 14.79 -5.42
N TYR A 72 13.37 13.58 -5.97
CA TYR A 72 13.63 12.37 -5.19
C TYR A 72 15.11 12.19 -4.84
N CYS A 73 16.04 12.63 -5.70
CA CYS A 73 17.45 12.76 -5.31
C CYS A 73 17.61 13.71 -4.11
N THR A 74 16.98 14.89 -4.14
CA THR A 74 16.98 15.82 -3.01
C THR A 74 16.39 15.19 -1.73
N VAL A 75 15.27 14.47 -1.84
CA VAL A 75 14.70 13.74 -0.68
C VAL A 75 15.69 12.71 -0.13
N ARG A 76 16.36 11.94 -1.00
CA ARG A 76 17.36 10.94 -0.60
C ARG A 76 18.60 11.56 0.06
N ASP A 77 19.13 12.61 -0.55
CA ASP A 77 20.47 13.12 -0.24
C ASP A 77 20.46 14.23 0.80
N GLU A 78 19.39 15.04 0.86
CA GLU A 78 19.36 16.26 1.65
C GLU A 78 18.38 16.23 2.83
N TYR A 79 17.39 15.32 2.85
CA TYR A 79 16.41 15.34 3.93
C TYR A 79 17.00 14.82 5.23
N LYS A 80 16.74 15.54 6.32
CA LYS A 80 17.08 15.10 7.68
C LYS A 80 16.04 14.12 8.20
N THR A 81 16.47 13.03 8.81
CA THR A 81 15.58 11.96 9.26
C THR A 81 15.67 11.77 10.78
N ILE A 82 14.60 11.27 11.41
CA ILE A 82 14.60 10.97 12.85
C ILE A 82 15.71 9.96 13.17
N ASP A 83 15.82 8.91 12.36
CA ASP A 83 16.71 7.78 12.65
C ASP A 83 18.20 8.17 12.54
N ARG A 84 18.55 9.16 11.70
CA ARG A 84 19.94 9.63 11.53
C ARG A 84 20.25 10.90 12.32
N ASP A 85 19.34 11.86 12.32
CA ASP A 85 19.59 13.24 12.79
C ASP A 85 18.87 13.56 14.12
N GLY A 86 17.96 12.68 14.57
CA GLY A 86 17.13 12.89 15.75
C GLY A 86 15.86 13.69 15.47
N ILE A 87 14.84 13.51 16.32
CA ILE A 87 13.48 14.02 16.07
C ILE A 87 13.39 15.55 15.94
N GLU A 88 14.22 16.29 16.68
CA GLU A 88 14.24 17.75 16.67
C GLU A 88 14.85 18.35 15.39
N ALA A 89 15.78 17.63 14.76
CA ALA A 89 16.48 18.09 13.56
C ALA A 89 15.88 17.56 12.26
N ALA A 90 15.03 16.53 12.34
CA ALA A 90 14.41 15.88 11.20
C ALA A 90 13.45 16.81 10.44
N ASP A 91 13.40 16.64 9.12
CA ASP A 91 12.55 17.46 8.25
C ASP A 91 11.07 17.16 8.49
N LYS A 92 10.25 18.22 8.53
CA LYS A 92 8.79 18.14 8.54
C LYS A 92 8.27 18.19 7.11
N VAL A 93 7.39 17.27 6.76
CA VAL A 93 6.89 17.11 5.39
C VAL A 93 5.37 17.02 5.33
N ARG A 94 4.82 17.44 4.19
CA ARG A 94 3.41 17.35 3.83
C ARG A 94 3.27 16.71 2.45
N ILE A 95 2.36 15.75 2.38
CA ILE A 95 1.86 15.11 1.18
C ILE A 95 0.37 15.43 1.08
N ASP A 96 0.00 16.26 0.10
CA ASP A 96 -1.40 16.68 -0.09
C ASP A 96 -2.18 15.75 -1.03
N HIS A 97 -1.48 15.10 -1.96
CA HIS A 97 -2.07 14.33 -3.07
C HIS A 97 -1.44 12.94 -3.19
N GLY A 98 -1.24 12.27 -2.06
CA GLY A 98 -0.90 10.85 -2.05
C GLY A 98 -2.04 10.00 -2.61
N LYS A 99 -1.76 8.74 -2.90
CA LYS A 99 -2.73 7.77 -3.42
C LYS A 99 -2.82 6.57 -2.49
N ASN A 100 -4.05 6.16 -2.20
CA ASN A 100 -4.35 4.88 -1.56
C ASN A 100 -4.41 3.82 -2.67
N GLY A 101 -3.52 2.85 -2.63
CA GLY A 101 -3.42 1.84 -3.67
C GLY A 101 -3.22 0.45 -3.08
N LYS A 102 -2.95 -0.48 -4.00
CA LYS A 102 -2.51 -1.82 -3.66
C LYS A 102 -1.27 -2.17 -4.46
N ASN A 103 -0.28 -2.74 -3.78
CA ASN A 103 0.81 -3.43 -4.42
C ASN A 103 0.33 -4.83 -4.83
N GLU A 104 0.14 -5.03 -6.12
CA GLU A 104 -0.48 -6.22 -6.68
C GLU A 104 0.50 -6.95 -7.59
N TYR A 105 0.78 -8.22 -7.25
CA TYR A 105 1.72 -9.04 -7.98
C TYR A 105 1.38 -10.52 -7.86
N VAL A 106 1.91 -11.34 -8.76
CA VAL A 106 1.81 -12.80 -8.62
C VAL A 106 3.04 -13.31 -7.88
N GLY A 107 2.85 -13.93 -6.72
CA GLY A 107 3.90 -14.53 -5.90
C GLY A 107 4.54 -15.74 -6.59
N GLN A 108 5.69 -16.21 -6.08
CA GLN A 108 6.39 -17.40 -6.61
C GLN A 108 5.55 -18.69 -6.50
N ASP A 109 4.56 -18.68 -5.61
CA ASP A 109 3.52 -19.69 -5.47
C ASP A 109 2.48 -19.66 -6.61
N GLY A 110 2.60 -18.72 -7.56
CA GLY A 110 1.63 -18.52 -8.64
C GLY A 110 0.34 -17.83 -8.17
N GLU A 111 0.28 -17.42 -6.91
CA GLU A 111 -0.90 -16.77 -6.34
C GLU A 111 -0.87 -15.26 -6.48
N PHE A 112 -2.03 -14.68 -6.70
CA PHE A 112 -2.16 -13.23 -6.78
C PHE A 112 -2.19 -12.65 -5.38
N LYS A 113 -1.24 -11.78 -5.09
CA LYS A 113 -1.08 -11.10 -3.81
C LYS A 113 -1.40 -9.63 -4.00
N SER A 114 -2.14 -9.06 -3.04
CA SER A 114 -2.59 -7.67 -3.08
C SER A 114 -2.45 -7.09 -1.68
N TYR A 115 -1.51 -6.16 -1.51
CA TYR A 115 -1.19 -5.53 -0.23
C TYR A 115 -1.49 -4.04 -0.28
N PRO A 116 -2.07 -3.42 0.76
CA PRO A 116 -2.26 -1.97 0.79
C PRO A 116 -0.94 -1.21 0.61
N GLN A 117 -0.95 -0.17 -0.23
CA GLN A 117 0.21 0.66 -0.50
C GLN A 117 -0.19 2.14 -0.50
N LEU A 118 0.65 2.99 0.08
CA LEU A 118 0.56 4.44 -0.05
C LEU A 118 1.63 4.89 -1.03
N SER A 119 1.29 5.80 -1.94
CA SER A 119 2.28 6.37 -2.85
C SER A 119 2.05 7.86 -3.03
N THR A 120 3.09 8.57 -3.48
CA THR A 120 2.97 9.98 -3.83
C THR A 120 3.87 10.33 -5.01
N THR A 121 3.54 11.43 -5.67
CA THR A 121 4.38 12.08 -6.67
C THR A 121 5.21 13.23 -6.06
N PHE A 122 4.69 13.87 -5.01
CA PHE A 122 5.30 15.06 -4.41
C PHE A 122 5.42 14.91 -2.91
N ILE A 123 6.57 15.32 -2.38
CA ILE A 123 6.87 15.41 -0.95
C ILE A 123 7.35 16.84 -0.74
N ASN A 124 6.61 17.62 0.03
CA ASN A 124 6.92 19.03 0.28
C ASN A 124 7.41 19.20 1.71
N ARG A 125 8.53 19.90 1.92
CA ARG A 125 8.90 20.38 3.26
C ARG A 125 7.84 21.37 3.73
N VAL A 126 7.46 21.28 5.00
CA VAL A 126 6.59 22.24 5.66
C VAL A 126 7.39 23.53 5.87
N LYS A 127 6.85 24.66 5.41
CA LYS A 127 7.54 25.96 5.55
C LYS A 127 7.41 26.46 6.99
N GLU A 128 8.35 27.30 7.41
CA GLU A 128 8.39 27.85 8.78
C GLU A 128 7.10 28.59 9.19
N ASN A 129 6.42 29.22 8.24
CA ASN A 129 5.17 29.96 8.47
C ASN A 129 3.90 29.10 8.27
N ASP A 130 4.03 27.85 7.84
CA ASP A 130 2.89 26.97 7.66
C ASP A 130 2.55 26.30 9.00
N VAL A 131 1.25 26.18 9.30
CA VAL A 131 0.79 25.42 10.46
C VAL A 131 1.15 23.94 10.26
N PHE A 132 1.85 23.35 11.23
CA PHE A 132 2.21 21.93 11.23
C PHE A 132 1.29 21.16 12.17
N GLU A 133 0.39 20.36 11.59
CA GLU A 133 -0.57 19.52 12.31
C GLU A 133 -0.42 18.06 11.83
N PRO A 134 0.48 17.29 12.45
CA PRO A 134 0.70 15.91 12.06
C PRO A 134 -0.61 15.09 12.03
N LYS A 135 -0.93 14.53 10.87
CA LYS A 135 -2.13 13.71 10.65
C LYS A 135 -2.01 12.90 9.36
N ALA A 136 -2.73 11.79 9.29
CA ALA A 136 -2.88 11.00 8.08
C ALA A 136 -4.36 10.78 7.79
N LYS A 137 -4.82 11.25 6.63
CA LYS A 137 -6.23 11.22 6.23
C LYS A 137 -6.39 10.67 4.83
N PHE A 138 -7.54 10.08 4.55
CA PHE A 138 -7.91 9.64 3.21
C PHE A 138 -9.20 10.31 2.74
N THR A 139 -9.33 10.44 1.43
CA THR A 139 -10.60 10.70 0.75
C THR A 139 -10.71 9.76 -0.44
N LEU A 140 -11.81 9.05 -0.52
CA LEU A 140 -12.10 8.10 -1.58
C LEU A 140 -13.48 8.36 -2.17
N GLU A 141 -13.57 8.30 -3.47
CA GLU A 141 -14.81 8.19 -4.23
C GLU A 141 -14.88 6.77 -4.78
N MET A 142 -15.93 6.05 -4.41
CA MET A 142 -16.04 4.62 -4.64
C MET A 142 -17.46 4.23 -5.04
N VAL A 143 -17.56 3.13 -5.77
CA VAL A 143 -18.83 2.44 -6.04
C VAL A 143 -19.02 1.38 -4.96
N VAL A 144 -20.13 1.46 -4.22
CA VAL A 144 -20.43 0.53 -3.13
C VAL A 144 -20.52 -0.90 -3.68
N ALA A 145 -19.73 -1.80 -3.12
CA ALA A 145 -19.79 -3.23 -3.41
C ALA A 145 -20.67 -3.98 -2.42
N GLY A 146 -20.74 -3.48 -1.18
CA GLY A 146 -21.56 -3.99 -0.09
C GLY A 146 -20.94 -3.68 1.27
N THR A 147 -21.60 -4.14 2.32
CA THR A 147 -21.14 -4.01 3.70
C THR A 147 -21.07 -5.39 4.37
N SER A 148 -20.29 -5.50 5.44
CA SER A 148 -20.28 -6.68 6.30
C SER A 148 -19.79 -6.30 7.69
N GLU A 149 -20.28 -6.98 8.73
CA GLU A 149 -19.73 -6.85 10.07
C GLU A 149 -18.24 -7.22 10.08
N GLU A 150 -17.45 -6.47 10.84
CA GLU A 150 -16.08 -6.85 11.12
C GLU A 150 -16.08 -7.95 12.20
N LYS A 151 -15.40 -9.06 11.90
CA LYS A 151 -15.17 -10.15 12.84
C LYS A 151 -13.69 -10.30 13.15
N ARG A 152 -13.35 -10.38 14.44
CA ARG A 152 -11.99 -10.65 14.93
C ARG A 152 -12.03 -11.87 15.83
N GLY A 153 -11.27 -12.91 15.49
CA GLY A 153 -11.29 -14.16 16.24
C GLY A 153 -12.62 -14.92 16.18
N GLY A 154 -13.48 -14.62 15.20
CA GLY A 154 -14.82 -15.21 15.07
C GLY A 154 -15.94 -14.40 15.72
N GLU A 155 -15.61 -13.37 16.51
CA GLU A 155 -16.59 -12.51 17.19
C GLU A 155 -16.76 -11.18 16.47
N GLU A 156 -17.98 -10.65 16.48
CA GLU A 156 -18.30 -9.33 15.96
C GLU A 156 -17.70 -8.25 16.84
N THR A 157 -17.04 -7.26 16.21
CA THR A 157 -16.41 -6.14 16.92
C THR A 157 -17.36 -4.98 17.16
N GLY A 158 -18.56 -5.02 16.56
CA GLY A 158 -19.49 -3.89 16.48
C GLY A 158 -19.10 -2.84 15.42
N ARG A 159 -18.03 -3.06 14.64
CA ARG A 159 -17.64 -2.18 13.52
C ARG A 159 -18.14 -2.75 12.19
N LEU A 160 -18.40 -1.87 11.23
CA LEU A 160 -18.84 -2.23 9.89
C LEU A 160 -17.69 -2.08 8.89
N ILE A 161 -17.50 -3.08 8.03
CA ILE A 161 -16.63 -3.00 6.86
C ILE A 161 -17.48 -2.53 5.68
N LEU A 162 -17.18 -1.34 5.16
CA LEU A 162 -17.73 -0.86 3.89
C LEU A 162 -16.76 -1.21 2.77
N ARG A 163 -17.23 -2.00 1.79
CA ARG A 163 -16.48 -2.41 0.62
C ARG A 163 -16.92 -1.63 -0.60
N GLY A 164 -15.97 -1.31 -1.46
CA GLY A 164 -16.29 -0.76 -2.77
C GLY A 164 -15.14 -0.78 -3.74
N TYR A 165 -15.42 -0.26 -4.93
CA TYR A 165 -14.48 -0.19 -6.01
C TYR A 165 -14.08 1.24 -6.25
N VAL A 166 -12.78 1.51 -6.28
CA VAL A 166 -12.22 2.84 -6.55
C VAL A 166 -11.74 2.84 -8.01
N PRO A 167 -12.38 3.61 -8.90
CA PRO A 167 -11.87 3.83 -10.25
C PRO A 167 -10.53 4.57 -10.20
N GLY A 168 -9.48 3.95 -10.74
CA GLY A 168 -8.14 4.50 -10.78
C GLY A 168 -7.82 5.19 -12.10
N TYR A 169 -6.58 5.66 -12.22
CA TYR A 169 -6.09 6.31 -13.43
C TYR A 169 -6.11 5.34 -14.63
N GLN A 170 -6.69 5.79 -15.75
CA GLN A 170 -6.90 4.94 -16.92
C GLN A 170 -5.73 4.87 -17.89
N GLU A 171 -4.77 5.80 -17.79
CA GLU A 171 -3.68 5.87 -18.76
C GLU A 171 -2.66 4.76 -18.45
N GLY A 172 -2.69 3.73 -19.29
CA GLY A 172 -1.79 2.59 -19.18
C GLY A 172 -2.42 1.31 -19.70
N LYS A 173 -1.56 0.32 -19.95
CA LYS A 173 -1.97 -1.04 -20.36
C LYS A 173 -2.35 -1.92 -19.17
N ASP A 174 -2.23 -1.43 -17.94
CA ASP A 174 -2.46 -2.21 -16.72
C ASP A 174 -3.91 -2.10 -16.26
N ASP A 175 -4.77 -2.98 -16.78
CA ASP A 175 -6.19 -3.01 -16.44
C ASP A 175 -6.44 -3.26 -14.94
N THR A 176 -5.47 -3.81 -14.19
CA THR A 176 -5.62 -3.96 -12.74
C THR A 176 -5.57 -2.61 -12.01
N LYS A 177 -5.00 -1.55 -12.61
CA LYS A 177 -4.94 -0.22 -11.98
C LYS A 177 -6.14 0.67 -12.31
N LYS A 178 -6.95 0.29 -13.31
CA LYS A 178 -8.13 1.07 -13.74
C LYS A 178 -9.26 1.03 -12.74
N ILE A 179 -9.33 -0.03 -11.94
CA ILE A 179 -10.28 -0.17 -10.84
C ILE A 179 -9.67 -1.13 -9.80
N PHE A 180 -9.86 -0.87 -8.52
CA PHE A 180 -9.41 -1.79 -7.48
C PHE A 180 -10.41 -1.85 -6.32
N PRO A 181 -10.59 -3.03 -5.69
CA PRO A 181 -11.41 -3.14 -4.50
C PRO A 181 -10.70 -2.48 -3.32
N PHE A 182 -11.46 -1.78 -2.49
CA PHE A 182 -10.96 -1.13 -1.28
C PHE A 182 -11.95 -1.31 -0.13
N GLU A 183 -11.43 -1.40 1.08
CA GLU A 183 -12.20 -1.61 2.31
C GLU A 183 -11.90 -0.49 3.29
N VAL A 184 -12.95 0.03 3.91
CA VAL A 184 -12.87 1.03 4.99
C VAL A 184 -13.72 0.57 6.16
N ILE A 185 -13.34 1.01 7.37
CA ILE A 185 -14.01 0.67 8.62
C ILE A 185 -14.89 1.83 9.04
N VAL A 186 -16.15 1.58 9.31
CA VAL A 186 -17.09 2.52 9.94
C VAL A 186 -17.27 2.05 11.38
N ALA A 187 -16.80 2.86 12.33
CA ALA A 187 -16.76 2.49 13.75
C ALA A 187 -17.85 3.18 14.59
N GLU A 188 -18.26 4.39 14.19
CA GLU A 188 -19.23 5.18 14.96
C GLU A 188 -20.66 4.66 14.76
N PRO A 189 -21.43 4.36 15.82
CA PRO A 189 -22.77 3.77 15.70
C PRO A 189 -23.73 4.55 14.80
N HIS A 190 -23.70 5.89 14.88
CA HIS A 190 -24.54 6.73 14.01
C HIS A 190 -24.15 6.61 12.54
N SER A 191 -22.85 6.53 12.25
CA SER A 191 -22.34 6.35 10.88
C SER A 191 -22.63 4.95 10.34
N ILE A 192 -22.52 3.91 11.19
CA ILE A 192 -22.90 2.54 10.83
C ILE A 192 -24.38 2.51 10.42
N GLN A 193 -25.26 3.03 11.27
CA GLN A 193 -26.69 3.10 11.00
C GLN A 193 -26.99 3.88 9.71
N TYR A 194 -26.31 5.00 9.46
CA TYR A 194 -26.49 5.76 8.22
C TYR A 194 -26.11 4.94 6.99
N VAL A 195 -24.93 4.29 7.01
CA VAL A 195 -24.43 3.49 5.89
C VAL A 195 -25.35 2.31 5.60
N GLU A 196 -25.77 1.56 6.62
CA GLU A 196 -26.65 0.38 6.45
C GLU A 196 -28.02 0.74 5.89
N ASN A 197 -28.56 1.90 6.25
CA ASN A 197 -29.89 2.33 5.80
C ASN A 197 -29.88 3.06 4.45
N THR A 198 -28.73 3.57 4.01
CA THR A 198 -28.67 4.52 2.87
C THR A 198 -27.81 4.01 1.72
N TYR A 199 -26.72 3.28 1.99
CA TYR A 199 -25.78 2.87 0.95
C TYR A 199 -26.17 1.51 0.38
N GLU A 200 -26.46 1.50 -0.92
CA GLU A 200 -26.78 0.29 -1.68
C GLU A 200 -25.69 -0.04 -2.70
N LYS A 201 -25.58 -1.32 -3.03
CA LYS A 201 -24.62 -1.82 -4.00
C LYS A 201 -24.83 -1.14 -5.36
N GLY A 202 -23.75 -0.62 -5.94
CA GLY A 202 -23.74 0.06 -7.23
C GLY A 202 -23.83 1.59 -7.14
N GLN A 203 -24.18 2.14 -5.98
CA GLN A 203 -24.22 3.58 -5.77
C GLN A 203 -22.80 4.17 -5.67
N THR A 204 -22.65 5.41 -6.15
CA THR A 204 -21.40 6.17 -6.02
C THR A 204 -21.44 7.00 -4.75
N VAL A 205 -20.42 6.86 -3.91
CA VAL A 205 -20.29 7.58 -2.64
C VAL A 205 -18.89 8.17 -2.50
N LYS A 206 -18.78 9.25 -1.72
CA LYS A 206 -17.49 9.75 -1.24
C LYS A 206 -17.39 9.53 0.26
N VAL A 207 -16.29 8.92 0.69
CA VAL A 207 -15.96 8.69 2.10
C VAL A 207 -14.61 9.30 2.43
N PHE A 208 -14.46 9.78 3.66
CA PHE A 208 -13.22 10.36 4.16
C PHE A 208 -13.02 10.04 5.64
N GLY A 209 -11.77 10.08 6.07
CA GLY A 209 -11.42 9.83 7.46
C GLY A 209 -9.94 9.64 7.67
N ASP A 210 -9.58 8.88 8.70
CA ASP A 210 -8.22 8.74 9.18
C ASP A 210 -7.57 7.45 8.66
N ILE A 211 -6.31 7.54 8.28
CA ILE A 211 -5.48 6.37 8.02
C ILE A 211 -4.79 6.04 9.33
N VAL A 212 -5.02 4.85 9.87
CA VAL A 212 -4.38 4.38 11.09
C VAL A 212 -3.34 3.35 10.69
N ASN A 213 -2.05 3.67 10.83
CA ASN A 213 -0.97 2.70 10.65
C ASN A 213 -0.12 2.62 11.92
N GLN A 214 -0.49 1.70 12.81
CA GLN A 214 0.11 1.55 14.14
C GLN A 214 0.97 0.30 14.22
N THR A 215 2.14 0.39 14.84
CA THR A 215 2.94 -0.80 15.21
C THR A 215 2.81 -1.08 16.70
N ILE A 216 2.20 -2.20 17.04
CA ILE A 216 2.04 -2.69 18.42
C ILE A 216 3.24 -3.59 18.74
N ILE A 217 3.99 -3.25 19.78
CA ILE A 217 5.14 -4.03 20.27
C ILE A 217 4.71 -4.75 21.55
N SER A 218 4.69 -6.07 21.56
CA SER A 218 4.45 -6.88 22.75
C SER A 218 5.75 -7.57 23.19
N LYS A 219 6.14 -7.33 24.45
CA LYS A 219 7.23 -8.05 25.09
C LYS A 219 6.69 -9.24 25.85
N LYS A 220 7.18 -10.44 25.55
CA LYS A 220 6.92 -11.65 26.31
C LYS A 220 8.21 -12.11 26.97
N THR A 221 8.19 -12.18 28.29
CA THR A 221 9.31 -12.74 29.06
C THR A 221 9.21 -14.26 29.00
N ILE A 222 10.24 -14.92 28.49
CA ILE A 222 10.39 -16.37 28.51
C ILE A 222 11.25 -16.71 29.73
N GLU A 223 10.66 -17.35 30.72
CA GLU A 223 11.40 -17.93 31.84
C GLU A 223 12.31 -19.05 31.30
N VAL A 224 13.60 -18.94 31.58
CA VAL A 224 14.61 -19.92 31.20
C VAL A 224 15.08 -20.68 32.43
N GLY A 225 15.50 -21.94 32.25
CA GLY A 225 15.92 -22.81 33.36
C GLY A 225 17.18 -22.32 34.10
N PHE A 226 17.96 -21.41 33.51
CA PHE A 226 19.14 -20.77 34.11
C PHE A 226 19.49 -19.47 33.37
N GLY A 227 19.96 -18.44 34.08
CA GLY A 227 20.34 -17.14 33.51
C GLY A 227 19.23 -16.08 33.58
N GLU A 228 19.43 -14.94 32.90
CA GLU A 228 18.42 -13.89 32.81
C GLU A 228 17.28 -14.31 31.86
N PRO A 229 16.01 -13.95 32.16
CA PRO A 229 14.88 -14.26 31.29
C PRO A 229 15.08 -13.71 29.89
N GLN A 230 14.74 -14.49 28.87
CA GLN A 230 14.82 -14.04 27.49
C GLN A 230 13.60 -13.17 27.15
N GLU A 231 13.82 -11.94 26.69
CA GLU A 231 12.75 -11.11 26.13
C GLU A 231 12.46 -11.54 24.68
N GLN A 232 11.24 -12.01 24.41
CA GLN A 232 10.71 -12.16 23.06
C GLN A 232 9.91 -10.91 22.70
N ILE A 233 10.34 -10.20 21.66
CA ILE A 233 9.65 -9.00 21.17
C ILE A 233 8.83 -9.40 19.94
N ASP A 234 7.51 -9.40 20.08
CA ASP A 234 6.59 -9.57 18.97
C ASP A 234 6.13 -8.19 18.47
N ARG A 235 6.11 -8.00 17.15
CA ARG A 235 5.63 -6.77 16.49
C ARG A 235 4.44 -7.08 15.61
N LYS A 236 3.34 -6.37 15.82
CA LYS A 236 2.13 -6.45 14.98
C LYS A 236 1.82 -5.08 14.41
N SER A 237 1.88 -4.95 13.09
CA SER A 237 1.43 -3.75 12.40
C SER A 237 -0.05 -3.87 12.06
N VAL A 238 -0.82 -2.83 12.40
CA VAL A 238 -2.25 -2.70 12.10
C VAL A 238 -2.42 -1.50 11.18
N ARG A 239 -3.00 -1.75 9.99
CA ARG A 239 -3.36 -0.70 9.03
C ARG A 239 -4.87 -0.72 8.80
N GLU A 240 -5.55 0.36 9.15
CA GLU A 240 -6.99 0.55 8.98
C GLU A 240 -7.29 1.92 8.36
N TYR A 241 -8.40 2.00 7.64
CA TYR A 241 -8.96 3.24 7.08
C TYR A 241 -10.27 3.52 7.79
N ILE A 242 -10.26 4.38 8.81
CA ILE A 242 -11.42 4.65 9.65
C ILE A 242 -12.22 5.80 9.06
N VAL A 243 -13.47 5.55 8.68
CA VAL A 243 -14.38 6.56 8.15
C VAL A 243 -14.83 7.49 9.27
N THR A 244 -14.62 8.79 9.08
CA THR A 244 -15.15 9.84 9.96
C THR A 244 -16.33 10.59 9.33
N GLY A 245 -16.56 10.40 8.02
CA GLY A 245 -17.68 11.00 7.31
C GLY A 245 -17.77 10.56 5.85
N GLY A 246 -18.90 10.88 5.24
CA GLY A 246 -19.17 10.60 3.84
C GLY A 246 -20.32 11.43 3.29
N THR A 247 -20.52 11.36 1.99
CA THR A 247 -21.64 12.03 1.31
C THR A 247 -22.86 11.11 1.26
N PRO A 248 -24.07 11.64 1.03
CA PRO A 248 -25.16 10.82 0.50
C PRO A 248 -24.74 10.09 -0.79
N PRO A 249 -25.37 8.96 -1.12
CA PRO A 249 -25.18 8.33 -2.41
C PRO A 249 -25.59 9.29 -3.52
N MET A 250 -24.82 9.33 -4.60
CA MET A 250 -25.17 10.09 -5.79
C MET A 250 -26.32 9.39 -6.51
N ASP A 251 -27.26 10.17 -7.03
CA ASP A 251 -28.32 9.68 -7.91
C ASP A 251 -27.71 9.05 -9.18
N GLU A 252 -28.34 7.99 -9.70
CA GLU A 252 -27.83 7.30 -10.90
C GLU A 252 -27.77 8.21 -12.14
N ASP A 253 -28.64 9.22 -12.21
CA ASP A 253 -28.68 10.22 -13.27
C ASP A 253 -27.69 11.39 -13.06
N ASP A 254 -26.98 11.45 -11.92
CA ASP A 254 -25.93 12.44 -11.70
C ASP A 254 -24.79 12.20 -12.70
N LYS A 255 -24.34 13.26 -13.37
CA LYS A 255 -23.21 13.21 -14.31
C LYS A 255 -21.91 12.74 -13.64
N ASN A 256 -21.81 12.92 -12.33
CA ASN A 256 -20.69 12.48 -11.52
C ASN A 256 -20.90 11.05 -10.99
N ALA A 257 -22.09 10.47 -11.01
CA ALA A 257 -22.23 9.06 -10.66
C ALA A 257 -21.48 8.17 -11.66
N PHE A 258 -20.82 7.13 -11.15
CA PHE A 258 -20.15 6.17 -12.01
C PHE A 258 -21.18 5.29 -12.71
N ASP A 259 -20.97 5.11 -14.02
CA ASP A 259 -21.78 4.21 -14.81
C ASP A 259 -21.51 2.75 -14.41
N THR A 260 -22.51 2.08 -13.85
CA THR A 260 -22.41 0.70 -13.37
C THR A 260 -22.03 -0.29 -14.48
N THR A 261 -22.37 0.01 -15.75
CA THR A 261 -21.98 -0.82 -16.89
C THR A 261 -20.46 -0.74 -17.15
N LEU A 262 -19.90 0.46 -17.07
CA LEU A 262 -18.46 0.69 -17.22
C LEU A 262 -17.68 0.11 -16.04
N ILE A 263 -18.23 0.16 -14.82
CA ILE A 263 -17.65 -0.48 -13.64
C ILE A 263 -17.57 -1.99 -13.84
N LYS A 264 -18.65 -2.65 -14.26
CA LYS A 264 -18.66 -4.10 -14.55
C LYS A 264 -17.65 -4.46 -15.64
N GLN A 265 -17.56 -3.67 -16.71
CA GLN A 265 -16.56 -3.88 -17.76
C GLN A 265 -15.13 -3.74 -17.24
N ALA A 266 -14.85 -2.75 -16.39
CA ALA A 266 -13.54 -2.55 -15.80
C ALA A 266 -13.16 -3.70 -14.84
N LEU A 267 -14.12 -4.21 -14.06
CA LEU A 267 -13.90 -5.37 -13.19
C LEU A 267 -13.58 -6.64 -14.00
N LYS A 268 -14.31 -6.88 -15.09
CA LYS A 268 -14.03 -8.01 -15.98
C LYS A 268 -12.61 -7.92 -16.58
N LYS A 269 -12.23 -6.76 -17.10
CA LYS A 269 -10.88 -6.52 -17.64
C LYS A 269 -9.80 -6.72 -16.57
N ARG A 270 -10.07 -6.30 -15.33
CA ARG A 270 -9.18 -6.53 -14.20
C ARG A 270 -9.01 -8.02 -13.90
N GLU A 271 -10.09 -8.80 -13.86
CA GLU A 271 -10.03 -10.26 -13.66
C GLU A 271 -9.21 -10.95 -14.75
N GLU A 272 -9.50 -10.64 -16.02
CA GLU A 272 -8.75 -11.15 -17.18
C GLU A 272 -7.25 -10.79 -17.08
N ALA A 273 -6.92 -9.58 -16.63
CA ALA A 273 -5.53 -9.15 -16.44
C ALA A 273 -4.83 -9.89 -15.29
N ILE A 274 -5.53 -10.20 -14.20
CA ILE A 274 -4.99 -11.00 -13.09
C ILE A 274 -4.71 -12.43 -13.57
N GLU A 275 -5.65 -13.05 -14.28
CA GLU A 275 -5.48 -14.39 -14.84
C GLU A 275 -4.32 -14.45 -15.83
N LYS A 276 -4.20 -13.44 -16.71
CA LYS A 276 -3.08 -13.33 -17.63
C LYS A 276 -1.74 -13.23 -16.90
N LYS A 277 -1.64 -12.38 -15.85
CA LYS A 277 -0.43 -12.27 -15.02
C LYS A 277 -0.09 -13.62 -14.35
N LYS A 278 -1.09 -14.37 -13.88
CA LYS A 278 -0.87 -15.72 -13.31
C LYS A 278 -0.35 -16.70 -14.38
N ALA A 279 -0.93 -16.70 -15.57
CA ALA A 279 -0.51 -17.57 -16.67
C ALA A 279 0.90 -17.27 -17.19
N GLU A 280 1.25 -15.99 -17.36
CA GLU A 280 2.58 -15.54 -17.77
C GLU A 280 3.67 -15.92 -16.76
N LYS A 281 3.34 -15.99 -15.47
CA LYS A 281 4.29 -16.43 -14.46
C LYS A 281 4.57 -17.93 -14.54
N LYS A 282 3.52 -18.74 -14.66
CA LYS A 282 3.64 -20.19 -14.85
C LYS A 282 4.45 -20.57 -16.10
N SER A 283 4.30 -19.83 -17.19
CA SER A 283 5.06 -20.10 -18.42
C SER A 283 6.55 -19.76 -18.30
N LYS A 284 6.91 -18.72 -17.56
CA LYS A 284 8.31 -18.36 -17.27
C LYS A 284 8.99 -19.37 -16.34
N GLU A 285 8.27 -19.88 -15.33
CA GLU A 285 8.79 -20.91 -14.43
C GLU A 285 9.11 -22.21 -15.19
N ASN A 286 8.25 -22.63 -16.12
CA ASN A 286 8.50 -23.80 -16.98
C ASN A 286 9.70 -23.60 -17.93
N GLN A 287 10.00 -22.37 -18.35
CA GLN A 287 11.19 -22.07 -19.16
C GLN A 287 12.49 -22.02 -18.36
N GLN A 288 12.43 -21.71 -17.05
CA GLN A 288 13.60 -21.71 -16.16
C GLN A 288 13.95 -23.12 -15.65
N GLN A 289 12.96 -24.01 -15.50
CA GLN A 289 13.20 -25.41 -15.13
C GLN A 289 13.90 -26.24 -16.22
N SER A 290 13.78 -25.86 -17.49
CA SER A 290 14.46 -26.55 -18.59
C SER A 290 15.94 -26.13 -18.77
N SER A 291 16.41 -25.08 -18.08
CA SER A 291 17.79 -24.59 -18.19
C SER A 291 18.69 -24.93 -17.00
N ASN A 292 18.18 -25.56 -15.94
CA ASN A 292 18.92 -25.83 -14.69
C ASN A 292 19.10 -27.33 -14.39
N GLY A 293 19.42 -28.13 -15.41
CA GLY A 293 19.90 -29.49 -15.24
C GLY A 293 21.43 -29.56 -15.22
N GLY A 294 22.07 -29.34 -14.06
CA GLY A 294 23.51 -29.58 -13.94
C GLY A 294 24.14 -29.19 -12.59
N PHE A 295 24.45 -30.22 -11.79
CA PHE A 295 25.37 -30.26 -10.63
C PHE A 295 25.00 -29.45 -9.38
N GLY A 296 25.03 -29.97 -8.14
CA GLY A 296 25.39 -31.29 -7.61
C GLY A 296 25.24 -31.19 -6.09
N GLY A 297 24.45 -32.09 -5.49
CA GLY A 297 24.24 -32.15 -4.05
C GLY A 297 25.45 -32.80 -3.37
N GLY A 298 26.20 -32.01 -2.61
CA GLY A 298 27.07 -32.50 -1.55
C GLY A 298 26.43 -32.18 -0.21
N ASP A 299 26.09 -33.21 0.56
CA ASP A 299 25.69 -33.09 1.95
C ASP A 299 26.92 -32.62 2.76
N PRO A 300 26.86 -31.50 3.50
CA PRO A 300 27.99 -31.00 4.27
C PRO A 300 28.36 -31.87 5.49
N PHE A 301 27.66 -33.00 5.71
CA PHE A 301 27.89 -33.89 6.86
C PHE A 301 28.37 -35.30 6.51
N THR A 302 28.72 -35.59 5.25
CA THR A 302 29.33 -36.89 4.91
C THR A 302 30.85 -36.87 5.14
N ASP A 303 31.21 -37.28 6.36
CA ASP A 303 32.38 -38.08 6.76
C ASP A 303 33.75 -37.76 6.13
N SER A 304 34.54 -36.99 6.87
CA SER A 304 35.98 -37.23 6.93
C SER A 304 36.43 -36.97 8.37
N GLY A 305 36.87 -38.05 9.03
CA GLY A 305 37.13 -38.14 10.46
C GLY A 305 37.80 -36.92 11.08
N ASP A 306 37.08 -36.28 12.00
CA ASP A 306 37.59 -35.25 12.88
C ASP A 306 38.03 -35.92 14.20
N PRO A 307 39.31 -35.87 14.60
CA PRO A 307 39.80 -36.55 15.81
C PRO A 307 39.36 -35.89 17.13
N PHE A 308 38.43 -34.94 17.09
CA PHE A 308 37.85 -34.28 18.24
C PHE A 308 36.31 -34.28 18.16
N ASP A 309 35.70 -35.46 18.13
CA ASP A 309 34.30 -35.60 18.52
C ASP A 309 34.21 -35.71 20.05
N PRO A 310 33.69 -34.70 20.76
CA PRO A 310 33.58 -34.71 22.21
C PRO A 310 32.48 -35.64 22.75
N PHE A 311 31.79 -36.40 21.88
CA PHE A 311 30.78 -37.38 22.26
C PHE A 311 31.09 -38.82 21.78
N ALA A 312 32.29 -39.07 21.27
CA ALA A 312 32.79 -40.44 21.15
C ALA A 312 33.18 -40.96 22.55
N ASN A 313 32.59 -42.08 22.98
CA ASN A 313 32.83 -42.70 24.31
C ASN A 313 34.31 -42.99 24.60
#